data_AF-A0A7V5ZFX8-F1
#
_entry.id   AF-A0A7V5ZFX8-F1
#
_cell.length_a   1.000
_cell.length_b   1.000
_cell.length_c   1.000
_cell.angle_alpha   90.00
_cell.angle_beta   90.00
_cell.angle_gamma   90.00
#
_symmetry.space_group_name_H-M   'P 1'
#
loop_
_entity.id
_entity.type
_entity.pdbx_description
1 polymer ?
#
loop_
_entity_poly.entity_id
_entity_poly.type
_entity_poly.pdbx_seq_one_letter_code
_entity_poly.pdbx_strand_id
1 'polypeptide(L)'
;AGTSLPELVTSVIASLRGERDISVGNVVGSNIFNILSVLGISTVVSPSGLEVARSVILFDAPVMIAVSLACFPIFLNDFQIKRWEGAMFVAYYIFYVVYLFLRASQHDALDEYTFAMRWFVLPFVAVTLLVLLVYAWHKHVWLPRRVAQKER
;
A
#
# COMPACT_ATOMS: atom_id res chain seq x y z
N ALA A 1 10.51 10.21 7.38
CA ALA A 1 10.63 8.73 7.47
C ALA A 1 11.05 8.22 8.87
N GLY A 2 11.03 9.03 9.93
CA GLY A 2 11.55 8.63 11.24
C GLY A 2 10.63 7.72 12.08
N THR A 3 9.31 7.78 11.88
CA THR A 3 8.34 7.05 12.72
C THR A 3 8.17 5.58 12.32
N SER A 4 8.25 5.28 11.01
CA SER A 4 8.02 3.91 10.50
C SER A 4 9.29 3.11 10.23
N LEU A 5 10.48 3.66 10.51
CA LEU A 5 11.74 2.92 10.36
C LEU A 5 11.83 1.72 11.32
N PRO A 6 11.48 1.86 12.63
CA PRO A 6 11.46 0.72 13.54
C PRO A 6 10.45 -0.34 13.10
N GLU A 7 9.28 0.08 12.63
CA GLU A 7 8.19 -0.79 12.16
C GLU A 7 8.60 -1.58 10.89
N LEU A 8 9.30 -0.91 9.97
CA LEU A 8 9.86 -1.56 8.78
C LEU A 8 10.90 -2.61 9.18
N VAL A 9 11.79 -2.29 10.11
CA VAL A 9 12.82 -3.21 10.60
C VAL A 9 12.18 -4.43 11.27
N THR A 10 11.17 -4.24 12.13
CA THR A 10 10.48 -5.36 12.80
C THR A 10 9.76 -6.25 11.79
N SER A 11 9.05 -5.69 10.80
CA SER A 11 8.40 -6.45 9.74
C SER A 11 9.40 -7.21 8.86
N VAL A 12 10.54 -6.61 8.49
CA VAL A 12 11.58 -7.30 7.71
C VAL A 12 12.17 -8.46 8.51
N ILE A 13 12.50 -8.26 9.79
CA ILE A 13 13.06 -9.32 10.64
C ILE A 13 12.05 -10.46 10.82
N ALA A 14 10.78 -10.16 11.08
CA ALA A 14 9.72 -11.17 11.19
C ALA A 14 9.56 -11.97 9.88
N SER A 15 9.58 -11.28 8.73
CA SER A 15 9.51 -11.92 7.42
C SER A 15 10.71 -12.85 7.15
N LEU A 16 11.93 -12.44 7.51
CA LEU A 16 13.15 -13.25 7.40
C LEU A 16 13.13 -14.49 8.32
N ARG A 17 12.44 -14.41 9.46
CA ARG A 17 12.23 -15.54 10.39
C ARG A 17 11.11 -16.49 9.97
N GLY A 18 10.41 -16.20 8.87
CA GLY A 18 9.26 -16.97 8.41
C GLY A 18 7.95 -16.62 9.13
N GLU A 19 7.97 -15.64 10.03
CA GLU A 19 6.82 -15.16 10.81
C GLU A 19 6.01 -14.12 10.00
N ARG A 20 5.48 -14.54 8.85
CA ARG A 20 4.80 -13.64 7.90
C ARG A 20 3.55 -13.00 8.50
N ASP A 21 2.80 -13.74 9.32
CA ASP A 21 1.58 -13.23 9.97
C ASP A 21 1.90 -12.07 10.93
N ILE A 22 3.02 -12.16 11.65
CA ILE A 22 3.51 -11.10 12.54
C ILE A 22 3.96 -9.88 11.72
N SER A 23 4.69 -10.11 10.63
CA SER A 23 5.10 -9.03 9.71
C SER A 23 3.89 -8.27 9.15
N VAL A 24 2.84 -8.98 8.73
CA VAL A 24 1.61 -8.39 8.19
C VAL A 24 0.83 -7.67 9.29
N GLY A 25 0.67 -8.30 10.46
CA GLY A 25 0.00 -7.70 11.60
C GLY A 25 0.65 -6.39 12.04
N ASN A 26 1.98 -6.31 12.02
CA ASN A 26 2.72 -5.07 12.31
C ASN A 26 2.44 -3.97 11.28
N VAL A 27 2.53 -4.26 9.98
CA VAL A 27 2.27 -3.26 8.91
C VAL A 27 0.84 -2.75 8.96
N VAL A 28 -0.14 -3.65 9.09
CA VAL A 28 -1.57 -3.29 9.10
C VAL A 28 -1.90 -2.55 10.40
N GLY A 29 -1.42 -3.04 11.55
CA GLY A 29 -1.64 -2.44 12.86
C GLY A 29 -1.10 -1.02 12.96
N SER A 30 0.14 -0.78 12.52
CA SER A 30 0.76 0.55 12.51
C SER A 30 0.00 1.55 11.63
N ASN A 31 -0.48 1.12 10.46
CA ASN A 31 -1.27 1.99 9.58
C ASN A 31 -2.63 2.36 10.20
N ILE A 32 -3.32 1.39 10.80
CA ILE A 32 -4.59 1.63 11.51
C ILE A 32 -4.35 2.56 12.70
N PHE A 33 -3.31 2.33 13.49
CA PHE A 33 -2.97 3.18 14.64
C PHE A 33 -2.64 4.61 14.21
N ASN A 34 -1.86 4.81 13.14
CA ASN A 34 -1.54 6.15 12.64
C ASN A 34 -2.79 6.91 12.17
N ILE A 35 -3.74 6.25 11.50
CA ILE A 35 -4.96 6.91 11.03
C ILE A 35 -5.93 7.18 12.18
N LEU A 36 -6.18 6.20 13.05
CA LEU A 36 -7.18 6.34 14.10
C LEU A 36 -6.66 7.14 15.29
N SER A 37 -5.46 6.82 15.78
CA SER A 37 -4.91 7.44 16.97
C SER A 37 -4.20 8.74 16.63
N VAL A 38 -3.18 8.73 15.76
CA VAL A 38 -2.40 9.95 15.49
C VAL A 38 -3.25 11.00 14.78
N LEU A 39 -3.81 10.66 13.60
CA LEU A 39 -4.63 11.60 12.85
C LEU A 39 -5.95 11.91 13.57
N GLY A 40 -6.67 10.89 14.06
CA GLY A 40 -7.93 11.08 14.77
C GLY A 40 -7.80 11.94 16.04
N ILE A 41 -6.86 11.65 16.93
CA ILE A 41 -6.66 12.48 18.13
C ILE A 41 -6.19 13.89 17.74
N SER A 42 -5.30 14.02 16.75
CA SER A 42 -4.86 15.35 16.28
C SER A 42 -6.03 16.20 15.75
N THR A 43 -7.00 15.59 15.08
CA THR A 43 -8.22 16.32 14.64
C THR A 43 -9.10 16.77 15.80
N VAL A 44 -9.23 15.95 16.85
CA VAL A 44 -10.05 16.28 18.03
C VAL A 44 -9.41 17.37 18.87
N VAL A 45 -8.08 17.34 19.00
CA VAL A 45 -7.33 18.31 19.81
C VAL A 45 -7.17 19.66 19.09
N SER A 46 -7.20 19.70 17.75
CA SER A 46 -7.08 20.94 16.97
C SER A 46 -8.42 21.70 16.87
N PRO A 47 -8.60 22.84 17.55
CA PRO A 47 -9.89 23.55 17.59
C PRO A 47 -10.33 24.11 16.24
N SER A 48 -9.37 24.42 15.37
CA SER A 48 -9.56 24.93 14.01
C SER A 48 -9.55 23.84 12.94
N GLY A 49 -9.47 22.57 13.34
CA GLY A 49 -9.24 21.44 12.43
C GLY A 49 -7.79 21.34 11.96
N LEU A 50 -7.50 20.33 11.14
CA LEU A 50 -6.21 20.12 10.51
C LEU A 50 -6.22 20.73 9.10
N GLU A 51 -5.29 21.64 8.83
CA GLU A 51 -5.09 22.15 7.46
C GLU A 51 -4.49 21.04 6.59
N VAL A 52 -5.30 20.50 5.69
CA VAL A 52 -4.87 19.48 4.73
C VAL A 52 -4.70 20.12 3.37
N ALA A 53 -3.50 20.00 2.80
CA ALA A 53 -3.21 20.51 1.47
C ALA A 53 -4.16 19.91 0.43
N ARG A 54 -4.67 20.73 -0.49
CA ARG A 54 -5.64 20.31 -1.51
C ARG A 54 -5.11 19.17 -2.40
N SER A 55 -3.80 19.09 -2.60
CA SER A 55 -3.16 17.97 -3.32
C SER A 55 -3.31 16.63 -2.60
N VAL A 56 -3.31 16.64 -1.27
CA VAL A 56 -3.48 15.42 -0.46
C VAL A 56 -4.89 14.89 -0.64
N ILE A 57 -5.90 15.76 -0.59
CA ILE A 57 -7.31 15.38 -0.73
C ILE A 57 -7.62 14.86 -2.14
N LEU A 58 -7.13 15.55 -3.17
CA LEU A 58 -7.48 15.25 -4.55
C LEU A 58 -6.65 14.14 -5.19
N PHE A 59 -5.47 13.83 -4.65
CA PHE A 59 -4.53 12.91 -5.28
C PHE A 59 -3.99 11.87 -4.31
N ASP A 60 -3.34 12.30 -3.23
CA ASP A 60 -2.64 11.35 -2.34
C ASP A 60 -3.61 10.40 -1.62
N ALA A 61 -4.71 10.92 -1.07
CA ALA A 61 -5.71 10.13 -0.35
C ALA A 61 -6.46 9.11 -1.25
N PRO A 62 -6.98 9.48 -2.44
CA PRO A 62 -7.54 8.50 -3.37
C PRO A 62 -6.56 7.40 -3.79
N VAL A 63 -5.28 7.75 -4.02
CA VAL A 63 -4.23 6.79 -4.35
C VAL A 63 -3.96 5.84 -3.17
N MET A 64 -3.85 6.37 -1.94
CA MET A 64 -3.68 5.56 -0.72
C MET A 64 -4.83 4.57 -0.52
N ILE A 65 -6.07 4.99 -0.77
CA ILE A 65 -7.26 4.12 -0.69
C ILE A 65 -7.20 3.05 -1.79
N ALA A 66 -6.91 3.44 -3.03
CA ALA A 66 -6.82 2.49 -4.15
C ALA A 66 -5.75 1.42 -3.92
N VAL A 67 -4.57 1.81 -3.43
CA VAL A 67 -3.49 0.87 -3.08
C VAL A 67 -3.91 -0.03 -1.91
N SER A 68 -4.55 0.51 -0.88
CA SER A 68 -5.03 -0.29 0.26
C SER A 68 -6.06 -1.33 -0.17
N LEU A 69 -7.01 -0.95 -1.02
CA LEU A 69 -8.01 -1.86 -1.60
C LEU A 69 -7.38 -2.93 -2.50
N ALA A 70 -6.30 -2.60 -3.19
CA ALA A 70 -5.60 -3.55 -4.02
C ALA A 70 -4.68 -4.51 -3.25
N CYS A 71 -4.29 -4.17 -2.02
CA CYS A 71 -3.64 -5.10 -1.10
C CYS A 71 -4.66 -6.09 -0.49
N PHE A 72 -5.95 -5.74 -0.43
CA PHE A 72 -7.01 -6.59 0.13
C PHE A 72 -7.05 -8.02 -0.44
N PRO A 73 -6.95 -8.25 -1.77
CA PRO A 73 -7.05 -9.59 -2.35
C PRO A 73 -5.77 -10.41 -2.13
N ILE A 74 -4.64 -9.75 -1.90
CA ILE A 74 -3.37 -10.38 -1.52
C ILE A 74 -3.51 -10.99 -0.12
N PHE A 75 -4.20 -10.31 0.80
CA PHE A 75 -4.50 -10.84 2.12
C PHE A 75 -5.51 -12.00 2.10
N LEU A 76 -6.46 -12.00 1.16
CA LEU A 76 -7.45 -13.08 1.00
C LEU A 76 -6.89 -14.36 0.34
N ASN A 77 -5.69 -14.30 -0.24
CA ASN A 77 -5.08 -15.39 -0.99
C ASN A 77 -3.97 -16.05 -0.15
N ASP A 78 -4.38 -16.85 0.85
CA ASP A 78 -3.50 -17.60 1.76
C ASP A 78 -2.47 -16.76 2.53
N PHE A 79 -2.66 -15.43 2.63
CA PHE A 79 -1.69 -14.47 3.21
C PHE A 79 -0.28 -14.57 2.61
N GLN A 80 -0.17 -15.04 1.36
CA GLN A 80 1.11 -15.32 0.71
C GLN A 80 1.38 -14.31 -0.41
N ILE A 81 2.30 -13.38 -0.16
CA ILE A 81 2.84 -12.50 -1.19
C ILE A 81 3.92 -13.25 -1.97
N LYS A 82 3.76 -13.38 -3.29
CA LYS A 82 4.81 -13.97 -4.13
C LYS A 82 5.99 -12.99 -4.25
N ARG A 83 7.21 -13.52 -4.41
CA ARG A 83 8.43 -12.69 -4.52
C ARG A 83 8.33 -11.63 -5.64
N TRP A 84 7.67 -11.97 -6.76
CA TRP A 84 7.49 -11.03 -7.87
C TRP A 84 6.50 -9.90 -7.54
N GLU A 85 5.44 -10.18 -6.78
CA GLU A 85 4.45 -9.18 -6.32
C GLU A 85 5.14 -8.19 -5.39
N GLY A 86 5.95 -8.69 -4.45
CA GLY A 86 6.76 -7.86 -3.56
C GLY A 86 7.78 -6.99 -4.31
N ALA A 87 8.50 -7.56 -5.28
CA ALA A 87 9.47 -6.82 -6.10
C ALA A 87 8.81 -5.68 -6.89
N MET A 88 7.61 -5.93 -7.42
CA MET A 88 6.81 -4.94 -8.13
C MET A 88 6.39 -3.79 -7.20
N PHE A 89 5.91 -4.07 -5.98
CA PHE A 89 5.57 -3.03 -5.02
C PHE A 89 6.79 -2.20 -4.58
N VAL A 90 7.95 -2.83 -4.41
CA VAL A 90 9.20 -2.11 -4.12
C VAL A 90 9.60 -1.20 -5.28
N ALA A 91 9.46 -1.66 -6.53
CA ALA A 91 9.72 -0.83 -7.70
C ALA A 91 8.80 0.40 -7.74
N TYR A 92 7.49 0.24 -7.52
CA TYR A 92 6.56 1.36 -7.42
C TYR A 92 6.91 2.33 -6.30
N TYR A 93 7.30 1.81 -5.14
CA TYR A 93 7.71 2.64 -4.01
C TYR A 93 8.94 3.49 -4.35
N ILE A 94 9.96 2.90 -4.99
CA ILE A 94 11.16 3.64 -5.44
C ILE A 94 10.77 4.74 -6.43
N PHE A 95 9.95 4.42 -7.44
CA PHE A 95 9.45 5.41 -8.41
C PHE A 95 8.72 6.58 -7.74
N TYR A 96 7.91 6.29 -6.71
CA TYR A 96 7.18 7.29 -5.93
C TYR A 96 8.12 8.16 -5.08
N VAL A 97 9.12 7.56 -4.43
CA VAL A 97 10.10 8.32 -3.62
C VAL A 97 10.95 9.24 -4.50
N VAL A 98 11.37 8.78 -5.68
CA VAL A 98 12.10 9.61 -6.66
C VAL A 98 11.25 10.80 -7.11
N TYR A 99 9.95 10.59 -7.38
CA TYR A 99 9.03 11.68 -7.68
C TYR A 99 8.97 12.73 -6.57
N LEU A 100 8.78 12.28 -5.32
CA LEU A 100 8.73 13.18 -4.17
C LEU A 100 10.03 13.96 -4.00
N PHE A 101 11.18 13.32 -4.24
CA PHE A 101 12.48 13.97 -4.16
C PHE A 101 12.65 15.05 -5.24
N LEU A 102 12.29 14.76 -6.50
CA LEU A 102 12.30 15.75 -7.58
C LEU A 102 11.36 16.92 -7.27
N ARG A 103 10.18 16.63 -6.70
CA ARG A 103 9.19 17.64 -6.26
C ARG A 103 9.72 18.51 -5.13
N ALA A 104 10.38 17.93 -4.14
CA ALA A 104 10.98 18.67 -3.05
C ALA A 104 12.17 19.53 -3.51
N SER A 105 12.92 19.06 -4.52
CA SER A 105 14.09 19.75 -5.05
C SER A 105 13.76 20.82 -6.11
N GLN A 106 12.48 20.96 -6.50
CA GLN A 106 12.02 21.80 -7.61
C GLN A 106 12.85 21.64 -8.89
N HIS A 107 13.28 20.41 -9.17
CA HIS A 107 14.14 20.13 -10.30
C HIS A 107 13.38 20.26 -11.62
N ASP A 108 13.98 20.82 -12.67
CA ASP A 108 13.31 21.04 -13.97
C ASP A 108 12.72 19.77 -14.62
N ALA A 109 13.25 18.59 -14.28
CA ALA A 109 12.72 17.30 -14.72
C ALA A 109 11.37 16.93 -14.06
N LEU A 110 10.85 17.75 -13.14
CA LEU A 110 9.60 17.50 -12.44
C LEU A 110 8.42 17.38 -13.40
N ASP A 111 8.30 18.27 -14.38
CA ASP A 111 7.12 18.32 -15.24
C ASP A 111 7.06 17.07 -16.13
N GLU A 112 8.21 16.66 -16.66
CA GLU A 112 8.34 15.41 -17.42
C GLU A 112 8.04 14.19 -16.55
N TYR A 113 8.57 14.15 -15.31
CA TYR A 113 8.32 13.05 -14.39
C TYR A 113 6.86 13.00 -13.91
N THR A 114 6.25 14.16 -13.66
CA THR A 114 4.83 14.29 -13.25
C THR A 114 3.92 13.81 -14.37
N PHE A 115 4.24 14.20 -15.61
CA PHE A 115 3.54 13.73 -16.80
C PHE A 115 3.66 12.21 -16.93
N ALA A 116 4.88 11.67 -16.84
CA ALA A 116 5.13 10.23 -16.91
C ALA A 116 4.39 9.46 -15.79
N MET A 117 4.39 10.01 -14.58
CA MET A 117 3.76 9.38 -13.43
C MET A 117 2.24 9.36 -13.54
N ARG A 118 1.62 10.45 -14.03
CA ARG A 118 0.17 10.52 -14.24
C ARG A 118 -0.31 9.64 -15.38
N TRP A 119 0.43 9.61 -16.49
CA TRP A 119 -0.05 8.98 -17.72
C TRP A 119 0.45 7.56 -17.94
N PHE A 120 1.52 7.15 -17.27
CA PHE A 120 2.05 5.79 -17.39
C PHE A 120 1.97 5.04 -16.06
N VAL A 121 2.53 5.60 -14.99
CA VAL A 121 2.63 4.86 -13.72
C VAL A 121 1.26 4.65 -13.07
N LEU A 122 0.43 5.68 -12.96
CA LEU A 122 -0.91 5.55 -12.36
C LEU A 122 -1.84 4.58 -13.10
N PRO A 123 -2.01 4.66 -14.43
CA PRO A 123 -2.86 3.71 -15.14
C PRO A 123 -2.26 2.30 -15.12
N PHE A 124 -0.93 2.16 -15.18
CA PHE A 124 -0.29 0.86 -15.07
C PHE A 124 -0.51 0.23 -13.68
N VAL A 125 -0.36 1.02 -12.61
CA VAL A 125 -0.73 0.62 -11.25
C VAL A 125 -2.20 0.25 -11.23
N ALA A 126 -3.12 1.11 -11.67
CA ALA A 126 -4.56 0.85 -11.65
C ALA A 126 -4.93 -0.45 -12.39
N VAL A 127 -4.37 -0.70 -13.57
CA VAL A 127 -4.55 -1.94 -14.33
C VAL A 127 -4.01 -3.14 -13.55
N THR A 128 -2.80 -3.02 -12.98
CA THR A 128 -2.20 -4.11 -12.21
C THR A 128 -3.03 -4.44 -10.97
N LEU A 129 -3.51 -3.41 -10.26
CA LEU A 129 -4.38 -3.56 -9.10
C LEU A 129 -5.73 -4.18 -9.49
N LEU A 130 -6.31 -3.77 -10.62
CA LEU A 130 -7.54 -4.34 -11.17
C LEU A 130 -7.34 -5.81 -11.57
N VAL A 131 -6.23 -6.16 -12.22
CA VAL A 131 -5.90 -7.55 -12.58
C VAL A 131 -5.74 -8.40 -11.33
N LEU A 132 -5.05 -7.91 -10.29
CA LEU A 132 -4.92 -8.63 -9.02
C LEU A 132 -6.28 -8.82 -8.33
N LEU A 133 -7.12 -7.79 -8.33
CA LEU A 133 -8.50 -7.84 -7.81
C LEU A 133 -9.34 -8.87 -8.57
N VAL A 134 -9.34 -8.83 -9.90
CA VAL A 134 -10.11 -9.75 -10.76
C VAL A 134 -9.60 -11.18 -10.63
N TYR A 135 -8.28 -11.37 -10.62
CA TYR A 135 -7.67 -12.70 -10.45
C TYR A 135 -8.06 -13.32 -9.11
N ALA A 136 -7.98 -12.54 -8.03
CA ALA A 136 -8.36 -13.00 -6.70
C ALA A 136 -9.88 -13.25 -6.59
N TRP A 137 -10.70 -12.36 -7.14
CA TRP A 137 -12.16 -12.54 -7.19
C TRP A 137 -12.54 -13.81 -7.94
N HIS A 138 -11.96 -14.03 -9.13
CA HIS A 138 -12.23 -15.21 -9.93
C HIS A 138 -11.75 -16.49 -9.22
N LYS A 139 -10.60 -16.47 -8.55
CA LYS A 139 -10.11 -17.61 -7.77
C LYS A 139 -11.05 -17.96 -6.61
N HIS A 140 -11.55 -16.97 -5.86
CA HIS A 140 -12.46 -17.22 -4.73
C HIS A 140 -13.89 -17.58 -5.15
N VAL A 141 -14.42 -16.96 -6.22
CA VAL A 141 -15.78 -17.20 -6.70
C VAL A 141 -15.92 -18.52 -7.47
N TRP A 142 -14.90 -18.93 -8.23
CA TRP A 142 -14.98 -20.12 -9.10
C TRP A 142 -14.28 -21.37 -8.58
N LEU A 143 -13.38 -21.27 -7.59
CA LEU A 143 -12.78 -22.44 -6.93
C LEU A 143 -13.27 -22.52 -5.47
N PRO A 144 -14.55 -22.87 -5.23
CA PRO A 144 -14.96 -23.27 -3.89
C PRO A 144 -14.11 -24.49 -3.52
N ARG A 145 -13.37 -24.36 -2.42
CA ARG A 145 -12.46 -25.34 -1.82
C ARG A 145 -12.92 -26.78 -2.07
N ARG A 146 -12.39 -27.43 -3.12
CA ARG A 146 -12.51 -28.89 -3.31
C ARG A 146 -11.65 -29.70 -2.33
N VAL A 147 -11.31 -29.11 -1.18
CA VAL A 147 -10.53 -29.74 -0.12
C VAL A 147 -11.08 -29.32 1.25
N ALA A 148 -12.40 -29.23 1.39
CA ALA A 148 -13.01 -29.58 2.66
C ALA A 148 -13.05 -31.12 2.70
N GLN A 149 -12.16 -31.72 3.50
CA GLN A 149 -12.37 -33.01 4.15
C GLN A 149 -12.67 -34.23 3.26
N LYS A 150 -11.89 -34.46 2.19
CA LYS A 150 -11.75 -35.83 1.66
C LYS A 150 -10.86 -36.74 2.55
N GLU A 151 -10.31 -36.22 3.64
CA GLU A 151 -9.60 -36.95 4.69
C GLU A 151 -10.00 -36.22 5.99
N ARG A 152 -10.82 -36.75 6.91
CA ARG A 152 -10.65 -37.95 7.75
C ARG A 152 -9.22 -38.13 8.24
#